data_AF-A0A3B1D9C2-F1
#
_entry.id   AF-A0A3B1D9C2-F1
#
_cell.length_a   1.000
_cell.length_b   1.000
_cell.length_c   1.000
_cell.angle_alpha   90.00
_cell.angle_beta   90.00
_cell.angle_gamma   90.00
#
_symmetry.space_group_name_H-M   'P 1'
#
loop_
_entity.id
_entity.type
_entity.pdbx_description
1 polymer ?
#
loop_
_entity_poly.entity_id
_entity_poly.type
_entity_poly.pdbx_seq_one_letter_code
_entity_poly.pdbx_strand_id
1 'polypeptide(L)'
;MSRRIDYQGSSERPKPAPQSGGWVLSREAVRLVDRLAVERYGVPSVVLMENAAIGLYERAAALLGDLHTARAVILAGPGNNGGDGFALARHLHNRGFEPTVLLTTEPARYAGDAATNLRIVQAMGVPLHRLDGVEGAEVLERAADEPVLLVDCLLGTGLRDAPRGVIRDVILHVNRLRSPGVAVLAVDVPSGLDCDTGEPAGGAEGVAIEADATVTFVALKRGFLRLEAQRWTGEITVAGIGAPRELVEELGEFVADTRPGAACASQAEQSEPSETPPAEHGRAEDRGE
;
A
#
# COMPACT_ATOMS: atom_id res chain seq x y z
N MET A 1 -1.62 -40.26 -3.42
CA MET A 1 -2.45 -40.00 -2.22
C MET A 1 -2.25 -38.55 -1.82
N SER A 2 -3.10 -37.65 -2.36
CA SER A 2 -3.05 -36.22 -2.08
C SER A 2 -3.72 -35.95 -0.74
N ARG A 3 -2.99 -35.39 0.23
CA ARG A 3 -3.58 -34.93 1.49
C ARG A 3 -4.09 -33.52 1.25
N ARG A 4 -5.41 -33.38 1.10
CA ARG A 4 -6.11 -32.09 1.27
C ARG A 4 -5.84 -31.62 2.70
N ILE A 5 -5.29 -30.42 2.84
CA ILE A 5 -5.20 -29.73 4.12
C ILE A 5 -6.54 -29.05 4.32
N ASP A 6 -7.37 -29.64 5.18
CA ASP A 6 -8.63 -29.03 5.61
C ASP A 6 -8.31 -27.88 6.57
N TYR A 7 -8.49 -26.64 6.11
CA TYR A 7 -8.33 -25.44 6.92
C TYR A 7 -9.56 -25.29 7.82
N GLN A 8 -9.55 -25.93 8.99
CA GLN A 8 -10.62 -25.79 9.97
C GLN A 8 -10.44 -24.50 10.79
N GLY A 9 -11.33 -23.54 10.52
CA GLY A 9 -11.90 -22.54 11.43
C GLY A 9 -10.96 -21.90 12.47
N SER A 10 -10.33 -20.78 12.11
CA SER A 10 -9.81 -19.85 13.11
C SER A 10 -10.96 -19.12 13.79
N SER A 11 -11.03 -19.22 15.12
CA SER A 11 -11.92 -18.44 15.98
C SER A 11 -12.00 -16.98 15.54
N GLU A 12 -13.20 -16.48 15.25
CA GLU A 12 -13.45 -15.06 14.98
C GLU A 12 -12.98 -14.24 16.18
N ARG A 13 -11.78 -13.65 16.08
CA ARG A 13 -11.42 -12.53 16.94
C ARG A 13 -12.44 -11.42 16.63
N PRO A 14 -13.05 -10.79 17.63
CA PRO A 14 -13.98 -9.69 17.38
C PRO A 14 -13.27 -8.64 16.52
N LYS A 15 -13.90 -8.27 15.39
CA LYS A 15 -13.42 -7.15 14.57
C LYS A 15 -13.27 -5.95 15.49
N PRO A 16 -12.08 -5.33 15.60
CA PRO A 16 -11.93 -4.10 16.37
C PRO A 16 -12.95 -3.09 15.84
N ALA A 17 -13.62 -2.38 16.74
CA ALA A 17 -14.45 -1.24 16.36
C ALA A 17 -13.62 -0.30 15.45
N PRO A 18 -14.22 0.35 14.43
CA PRO A 18 -13.48 1.25 13.57
C PRO A 18 -12.75 2.26 14.45
N GLN A 19 -11.41 2.23 14.40
CA GLN A 19 -10.60 3.09 15.24
C GLN A 19 -10.92 4.53 14.86
N SER A 20 -11.64 5.22 15.75
CA SER A 20 -11.82 6.66 15.68
C SER A 20 -10.48 7.30 16.05
N GLY A 21 -9.67 7.50 15.02
CA GLY A 21 -8.45 8.30 15.03
C GLY A 21 -7.17 7.49 14.90
N GLY A 22 -6.16 8.10 14.28
CA GLY A 22 -4.87 7.46 14.00
C GLY A 22 -3.82 8.44 13.49
N TRP A 23 -2.57 7.99 13.50
CA TRP A 23 -1.46 8.76 12.96
C TRP A 23 -1.44 8.71 11.44
N VAL A 24 -1.10 9.85 10.84
CA VAL A 24 -0.99 10.03 9.40
C VAL A 24 0.39 10.63 9.10
N LEU A 25 1.08 10.05 8.13
CA LEU A 25 2.42 10.46 7.73
C LEU A 25 2.44 10.89 6.25
N SER A 26 3.27 11.88 5.95
CA SER A 26 3.70 12.15 4.58
C SER A 26 4.75 11.12 4.14
N ARG A 27 5.01 11.08 2.83
CA ARG A 27 6.11 10.31 2.24
C ARG A 27 7.46 10.59 2.90
N GLU A 28 7.74 11.86 3.14
CA GLU A 28 9.01 12.28 3.75
C GLU A 28 9.08 11.82 5.20
N ALA A 29 7.99 11.99 5.96
CA ALA A 29 7.92 11.61 7.35
C ALA A 29 8.07 10.09 7.56
N VAL A 30 7.37 9.26 6.77
CA VAL A 30 7.48 7.79 6.91
C VAL A 30 8.88 7.28 6.56
N ARG A 31 9.51 7.83 5.52
CA ARG A 31 10.92 7.49 5.19
C ARG A 31 11.89 7.94 6.27
N LEU A 32 11.58 9.04 6.96
CA LEU A 32 12.37 9.50 8.09
C LEU A 32 12.19 8.59 9.31
N VAL A 33 10.98 8.07 9.56
CA VAL A 33 10.73 7.04 10.58
C VAL A 33 11.63 5.82 10.34
N ASP A 34 11.63 5.24 9.13
CA ASP A 34 12.44 4.05 8.82
C ASP A 34 13.93 4.30 9.06
N ARG A 35 14.42 5.46 8.60
CA ARG A 35 15.83 5.84 8.75
C ARG A 35 16.20 6.03 10.22
N LEU A 36 15.39 6.77 10.99
CA LEU A 36 15.67 7.04 12.40
C LEU A 36 15.48 5.79 13.27
N ALA A 37 14.61 4.86 12.90
CA ALA A 37 14.51 3.57 13.57
C ALA A 37 15.86 2.82 13.51
N VAL A 38 16.54 2.87 12.36
CA VAL A 38 17.89 2.31 12.19
C VAL A 38 18.94 3.17 12.89
N GLU A 39 19.02 4.46 12.57
CA GLU A 39 20.14 5.32 12.98
C GLU A 39 20.10 5.72 14.46
N ARG A 40 18.91 6.03 15.01
CA ARG A 40 18.73 6.51 16.38
C ARG A 40 18.44 5.38 17.37
N TYR A 41 17.70 4.36 16.94
CA TYR A 41 17.26 3.27 17.81
C TYR A 41 17.97 1.93 17.56
N GLY A 42 18.78 1.83 16.50
CA GLY A 42 19.58 0.64 16.22
C GLY A 42 18.76 -0.56 15.74
N VAL A 43 17.51 -0.36 15.29
CA VAL A 43 16.68 -1.44 14.74
C VAL A 43 17.21 -1.79 13.34
N PRO A 44 17.70 -3.02 13.09
CA PRO A 44 18.22 -3.36 11.78
C PRO A 44 17.12 -3.27 10.71
N SER A 45 17.42 -2.70 9.54
CA SER A 45 16.42 -2.49 8.47
C SER A 45 15.79 -3.79 7.97
N VAL A 46 16.55 -4.89 7.95
CA VAL A 46 16.02 -6.23 7.63
C VAL A 46 14.94 -6.70 8.62
N VAL A 47 15.00 -6.27 9.89
CA VAL A 47 13.96 -6.60 10.89
C VAL A 47 12.69 -5.80 10.62
N LEU A 48 12.81 -4.54 10.18
CA LEU A 48 11.67 -3.74 9.75
C LEU A 48 10.96 -4.41 8.55
N MET A 49 11.73 -4.86 7.56
CA MET A 49 11.22 -5.60 6.39
C MET A 49 10.58 -6.94 6.78
N GLU A 50 11.15 -7.68 7.73
CA GLU A 50 10.55 -8.92 8.23
C GLU A 50 9.17 -8.68 8.86
N ASN A 51 9.06 -7.64 9.70
CA ASN A 51 7.79 -7.30 10.33
C ASN A 51 6.74 -6.82 9.31
N ALA A 52 7.16 -6.05 8.31
CA ALA A 52 6.33 -5.67 7.17
C ALA A 52 5.76 -6.92 6.46
N ALA A 53 6.62 -7.91 6.22
CA ALA A 53 6.24 -9.17 5.56
C ALA A 53 5.27 -10.02 6.39
N ILE A 54 5.39 -10.01 7.73
CA ILE A 54 4.42 -10.67 8.62
C ILE A 54 3.03 -10.01 8.49
N GLY A 55 2.97 -8.67 8.54
CA GLY A 55 1.70 -7.95 8.37
C GLY A 55 1.08 -8.15 6.98
N LEU A 56 1.92 -8.20 5.94
CA LEU A 56 1.50 -8.53 4.58
C LEU A 56 0.92 -9.93 4.48
N TYR A 57 1.60 -10.91 5.10
CA TYR A 57 1.19 -12.30 5.05
C TYR A 57 -0.22 -12.49 5.63
N GLU A 58 -0.57 -11.82 6.73
CA GLU A 58 -1.91 -11.94 7.33
C GLU A 58 -3.01 -11.55 6.34
N ARG A 59 -2.83 -10.42 5.63
CA ARG A 59 -3.80 -9.98 4.63
C ARG A 59 -3.79 -10.85 3.38
N ALA A 60 -2.62 -11.22 2.89
CA ALA A 60 -2.48 -12.08 1.71
C ALA A 60 -3.15 -13.45 1.93
N ALA A 61 -2.93 -14.06 3.10
CA ALA A 61 -3.53 -15.35 3.45
C ALA A 61 -5.07 -15.29 3.53
N ALA A 62 -5.63 -14.18 4.05
CA ALA A 62 -7.07 -13.97 4.06
C ALA A 62 -7.64 -13.91 2.62
N LEU A 63 -7.03 -13.10 1.75
CA LEU A 63 -7.46 -12.97 0.35
C LEU A 63 -7.33 -14.30 -0.43
N LEU A 64 -6.25 -15.05 -0.21
CA LEU A 64 -6.07 -16.38 -0.81
C LEU A 64 -7.14 -17.37 -0.31
N GLY A 65 -7.52 -17.29 0.96
CA GLY A 65 -8.62 -18.05 1.53
C GLY A 65 -9.97 -17.71 0.89
N ASP A 66 -10.28 -16.43 0.73
CA ASP A 66 -11.51 -15.96 0.08
C ASP A 66 -11.59 -16.41 -1.39
N LEU A 67 -10.45 -16.41 -2.08
CA LEU A 67 -10.32 -16.92 -3.45
C LEU A 67 -10.29 -18.45 -3.56
N HIS A 68 -10.18 -19.16 -2.43
CA HIS A 68 -10.03 -20.62 -2.37
C HIS A 68 -8.86 -21.14 -3.23
N THR A 69 -7.73 -20.42 -3.24
CA THR A 69 -6.54 -20.73 -4.06
C THR A 69 -5.26 -20.70 -3.25
N ALA A 70 -4.27 -21.46 -3.70
CA ALA A 70 -2.91 -21.39 -3.16
C ALA A 70 -2.02 -20.42 -3.98
N ARG A 71 -2.47 -20.00 -5.16
CA ARG A 71 -1.65 -19.32 -6.17
C ARG A 71 -1.53 -17.83 -5.88
N ALA A 72 -0.29 -17.36 -5.77
CA ALA A 72 0.03 -15.94 -5.67
C ALA A 72 1.08 -15.56 -6.71
N VAL A 73 0.89 -14.42 -7.39
CA VAL A 73 1.89 -13.84 -8.31
C VAL A 73 2.33 -12.50 -7.74
N ILE A 74 3.61 -12.39 -7.39
CA ILE A 74 4.20 -11.22 -6.75
C ILE A 74 5.00 -10.43 -7.79
N LEU A 75 4.59 -9.20 -8.05
CA LEU A 75 5.21 -8.29 -9.00
C LEU A 75 6.27 -7.44 -8.28
N ALA A 76 7.53 -7.86 -8.35
CA ALA A 76 8.61 -7.26 -7.57
C ALA A 76 9.36 -6.18 -8.36
N GLY A 77 9.22 -4.93 -7.89
CA GLY A 77 10.01 -3.79 -8.37
C GLY A 77 11.47 -3.86 -7.95
N PRO A 78 12.31 -2.88 -8.34
CA PRO A 78 13.75 -2.91 -8.09
C PRO A 78 14.18 -2.45 -6.68
N GLY A 79 13.25 -1.91 -5.89
CA GLY A 79 13.54 -1.27 -4.59
C GLY A 79 13.15 -2.11 -3.38
N ASN A 80 13.07 -1.46 -2.21
CA ASN A 80 12.69 -2.11 -0.94
C ASN A 80 11.30 -2.75 -0.99
N ASN A 81 10.35 -2.17 -1.74
CA ASN A 81 9.02 -2.77 -1.91
C ASN A 81 9.11 -4.16 -2.57
N GLY A 82 9.99 -4.32 -3.56
CA GLY A 82 10.31 -5.64 -4.12
C GLY A 82 10.91 -6.59 -3.07
N GLY A 83 11.70 -6.06 -2.14
CA GLY A 83 12.21 -6.78 -0.96
C GLY A 83 11.12 -7.27 -0.02
N ASP A 84 10.12 -6.43 0.27
CA ASP A 84 8.93 -6.81 1.06
C ASP A 84 8.17 -7.95 0.35
N GLY A 85 8.08 -7.88 -0.99
CA GLY A 85 7.53 -8.95 -1.83
C GLY A 85 8.30 -10.28 -1.72
N PHE A 86 9.63 -10.25 -1.71
CA PHE A 86 10.44 -11.46 -1.51
C PHE A 86 10.26 -12.04 -0.10
N ALA A 87 10.21 -11.19 0.92
CA ALA A 87 9.96 -11.64 2.29
C ALA A 87 8.56 -12.27 2.41
N LEU A 88 7.53 -11.64 1.83
CA LEU A 88 6.18 -12.21 1.73
C LEU A 88 6.18 -13.57 1.00
N ALA A 89 6.87 -13.68 -0.14
CA ALA A 89 6.97 -14.93 -0.88
C ALA A 89 7.51 -16.07 -0.01
N ARG A 90 8.54 -15.81 0.81
CA ARG A 90 9.04 -16.78 1.78
C ARG A 90 7.98 -17.16 2.81
N HIS A 91 7.24 -16.21 3.38
CA HIS A 91 6.20 -16.51 4.37
C HIS A 91 5.05 -17.33 3.79
N LEU A 92 4.62 -17.03 2.57
CA LEU A 92 3.62 -17.79 1.82
C LEU A 92 4.10 -19.21 1.55
N HIS A 93 5.31 -19.37 0.99
CA HIS A 93 5.89 -20.67 0.68
C HIS A 93 6.02 -21.56 1.92
N ASN A 94 6.52 -21.02 3.03
CA ASN A 94 6.64 -21.75 4.31
C ASN A 94 5.32 -22.29 4.87
N ARG A 95 4.18 -21.81 4.36
CA ARG A 95 2.84 -22.20 4.79
C ARG A 95 2.08 -23.00 3.74
N GLY A 96 2.75 -23.42 2.66
CA GLY A 96 2.18 -24.28 1.64
C GLY A 96 1.39 -23.55 0.56
N PHE A 97 1.48 -22.22 0.49
CA PHE A 97 1.03 -21.47 -0.69
C PHE A 97 2.05 -21.59 -1.83
N GLU A 98 1.63 -21.21 -3.03
CA GLU A 98 2.40 -21.35 -4.28
C GLU A 98 2.73 -19.96 -4.86
N PRO A 99 3.64 -19.19 -4.24
CA PRO A 99 4.05 -17.90 -4.77
C PRO A 99 4.94 -18.08 -6.00
N THR A 100 4.67 -17.31 -7.05
CA THR A 100 5.58 -17.06 -8.17
C THR A 100 5.97 -15.59 -8.16
N VAL A 101 7.25 -15.29 -8.32
CA VAL A 101 7.75 -13.91 -8.26
C VAL A 101 8.19 -13.46 -9.66
N LEU A 102 7.65 -12.34 -10.12
CA LEU A 102 8.01 -11.71 -11.38
C LEU A 102 8.87 -10.48 -11.13
N LEU A 103 10.11 -10.50 -11.60
CA LEU A 103 11.10 -9.44 -11.41
C LEU A 103 11.02 -8.41 -12.53
N THR A 104 10.93 -7.12 -12.19
CA THR A 104 11.01 -6.05 -13.20
C THR A 104 12.44 -5.66 -13.58
N THR A 105 13.45 -6.27 -12.93
CA THR A 105 14.85 -5.97 -13.17
C THR A 105 15.73 -7.21 -12.98
N GLU A 106 16.99 -7.11 -13.37
CA GLU A 106 17.95 -8.21 -13.19
C GLU A 106 18.17 -8.52 -11.71
N PRO A 107 18.23 -9.80 -11.30
CA PRO A 107 18.52 -10.21 -9.91
C PRO A 107 19.76 -9.51 -9.31
N ALA A 108 20.79 -9.27 -10.12
CA ALA A 108 22.04 -8.64 -9.70
C ALA A 108 21.90 -7.14 -9.33
N ARG A 109 20.78 -6.49 -9.67
CA ARG A 109 20.53 -5.07 -9.37
C ARG A 109 19.91 -4.84 -7.99
N TYR A 110 19.42 -5.89 -7.35
CA TYR A 110 18.93 -5.79 -5.98
C TYR A 110 20.10 -5.60 -5.01
N ALA A 111 19.92 -4.74 -4.01
CA ALA A 111 20.90 -4.46 -2.96
C ALA A 111 20.24 -4.49 -1.57
N GLY A 112 21.05 -4.44 -0.51
CA GLY A 112 20.58 -4.36 0.87
C GLY A 112 19.64 -5.51 1.25
N ASP A 113 18.56 -5.18 1.94
CA ASP A 113 17.59 -6.15 2.47
C ASP A 113 16.82 -6.87 1.37
N ALA A 114 16.53 -6.18 0.25
CA ALA A 114 15.89 -6.80 -0.91
C ALA A 114 16.78 -7.90 -1.53
N ALA A 115 18.09 -7.65 -1.67
CA ALA A 115 19.02 -8.69 -2.12
C ALA A 115 19.12 -9.86 -1.15
N THR A 116 19.02 -9.58 0.16
CA THR A 116 19.04 -10.62 1.20
C THR A 116 17.82 -11.53 1.08
N ASN A 117 16.61 -10.97 1.00
CA ASN A 117 15.41 -11.77 0.82
C ASN A 117 15.36 -12.48 -0.54
N LEU A 118 15.84 -11.85 -1.63
CA LEU A 118 15.95 -12.48 -2.94
C LEU A 118 16.80 -13.76 -2.89
N ARG A 119 17.98 -13.70 -2.26
CA ARG A 119 18.86 -14.87 -2.09
C ARG A 119 18.18 -16.00 -1.32
N ILE A 120 17.38 -15.66 -0.30
CA ILE A 120 16.66 -16.65 0.50
C ILE A 120 15.57 -17.33 -0.34
N VAL A 121 14.72 -16.57 -1.05
CA VAL A 121 13.66 -17.18 -1.88
C VAL A 121 14.21 -18.01 -3.03
N GLN A 122 15.34 -17.61 -3.62
CA GLN A 122 16.09 -18.41 -4.59
C GLN A 122 16.54 -19.75 -3.99
N ALA A 123 17.15 -19.73 -2.79
CA ALA A 123 17.61 -20.93 -2.12
C ALA A 123 16.46 -21.87 -1.69
N MET A 124 15.27 -21.31 -1.45
CA MET A 124 14.04 -22.07 -1.17
C MET A 124 13.42 -22.70 -2.43
N GLY A 125 13.88 -22.34 -3.63
CA GLY A 125 13.31 -22.83 -4.88
C GLY A 125 11.95 -22.21 -5.24
N VAL A 126 11.65 -21.01 -4.72
CA VAL A 126 10.47 -20.25 -5.14
C VAL A 126 10.62 -19.87 -6.62
N PRO A 127 9.63 -20.12 -7.49
CA PRO A 127 9.68 -19.75 -8.91
C PRO A 127 9.91 -18.24 -9.09
N LEU A 128 10.92 -17.90 -9.90
CA LEU A 128 11.37 -16.54 -10.17
C LEU A 128 11.55 -16.37 -11.68
N HIS A 129 10.81 -15.45 -12.27
CA HIS A 129 10.90 -15.15 -13.69
C HIS A 129 11.12 -13.65 -13.91
N ARG A 130 11.83 -13.32 -14.98
CA ARG A 130 11.91 -11.94 -15.45
C ARG A 130 10.61 -11.58 -16.17
N LEU A 131 10.03 -10.42 -15.83
CA LEU A 131 8.72 -9.99 -16.34
C LEU A 131 8.73 -9.64 -17.84
N ASP A 132 9.87 -9.20 -18.37
CA ASP A 132 10.11 -9.00 -19.80
C ASP A 132 10.63 -10.27 -20.50
N GLY A 133 10.76 -11.38 -19.77
CA GLY A 133 11.03 -12.70 -20.34
C GLY A 133 9.75 -13.40 -20.76
N VAL A 134 9.85 -14.35 -21.68
CA VAL A 134 8.71 -15.12 -22.22
C VAL A 134 7.92 -15.80 -21.09
N GLU A 135 8.61 -16.49 -20.19
CA GLU A 135 7.99 -17.19 -19.05
C GLU A 135 7.25 -16.24 -18.12
N GLY A 136 7.82 -15.06 -17.82
CA GLY A 136 7.19 -14.09 -16.93
C GLY A 136 5.94 -13.47 -17.54
N ALA A 137 5.97 -13.17 -18.84
CA ALA A 137 4.80 -12.71 -19.58
C ALA A 137 3.70 -13.78 -19.60
N GLU A 138 4.05 -15.05 -19.85
CA GLU A 138 3.09 -16.16 -19.83
C GLU A 138 2.45 -16.37 -18.44
N VAL A 139 3.23 -16.27 -17.35
CA VAL A 139 2.69 -16.36 -16.00
C VAL A 139 1.64 -15.27 -15.75
N LEU A 140 1.93 -14.03 -16.17
CA LEU A 140 1.02 -12.91 -15.94
C LEU A 140 -0.23 -12.99 -16.82
N GLU A 141 -0.10 -13.32 -18.10
CA GLU A 141 -1.24 -13.48 -19.01
C GLU A 141 -2.19 -14.59 -18.53
N ARG A 142 -1.64 -15.68 -18.00
CA ARG A 142 -2.42 -16.81 -17.46
C ARG A 142 -2.94 -16.59 -16.04
N ALA A 143 -2.67 -15.43 -15.43
CA ALA A 143 -3.19 -15.12 -14.10
C ALA A 143 -4.72 -15.10 -14.07
N ALA A 144 -5.38 -14.74 -15.19
CA ALA A 144 -6.85 -14.75 -15.25
C ALA A 144 -7.48 -16.14 -15.51
N ASP A 145 -6.69 -17.18 -15.83
CA ASP A 145 -7.21 -18.51 -16.17
C ASP A 145 -7.77 -19.26 -14.95
N GLU A 146 -7.21 -19.00 -13.76
CA GLU A 146 -7.54 -19.67 -12.50
C GLU A 146 -7.48 -18.65 -11.35
N PRO A 147 -8.18 -18.88 -10.23
CA PRO A 147 -8.15 -17.94 -9.12
C PRO A 147 -6.73 -17.67 -8.60
N VAL A 148 -6.38 -16.39 -8.44
CA VAL A 148 -5.03 -15.94 -8.11
C VAL A 148 -5.04 -14.65 -7.29
N LEU A 149 -4.09 -14.55 -6.35
CA LEU A 149 -3.73 -13.29 -5.73
C LEU A 149 -2.58 -12.63 -6.50
N LEU A 150 -2.83 -11.47 -7.09
CA LEU A 150 -1.78 -10.59 -7.59
C LEU A 150 -1.30 -9.68 -6.46
N VAL A 151 0.01 -9.66 -6.22
CA VAL A 151 0.61 -8.78 -5.20
C VAL A 151 1.46 -7.73 -5.88
N ASP A 152 1.06 -6.47 -5.74
CA ASP A 152 1.78 -5.31 -6.25
C ASP A 152 2.87 -4.86 -5.27
N CYS A 153 4.11 -5.20 -5.62
CA CYS A 153 5.34 -4.76 -4.95
C CYS A 153 6.22 -3.93 -5.91
N LEU A 154 5.64 -3.28 -6.92
CA LEU A 154 6.41 -2.63 -7.98
C LEU A 154 7.04 -1.31 -7.51
N LEU A 155 6.27 -0.46 -6.86
CA LEU A 155 6.62 0.89 -6.41
C LEU A 155 5.98 1.14 -5.04
N GLY A 156 6.60 1.96 -4.21
CA GLY A 156 6.02 2.36 -2.92
C GLY A 156 6.14 3.86 -2.70
N THR A 157 6.42 4.29 -1.47
CA THR A 157 6.79 5.68 -1.14
C THR A 157 8.01 6.19 -1.94
N GLY A 158 8.72 5.31 -2.65
CA GLY A 158 9.64 5.55 -3.78
C GLY A 158 9.27 6.64 -4.77
N LEU A 159 8.02 6.60 -5.24
CA LEU A 159 7.57 7.25 -6.47
C LEU A 159 7.58 8.78 -6.39
N ARG A 160 7.91 9.45 -7.49
CA ARG A 160 7.86 10.92 -7.63
C ARG A 160 7.17 11.36 -8.90
N ASP A 161 7.47 10.67 -10.00
CA ASP A 161 6.89 10.92 -11.32
C ASP A 161 5.98 9.78 -11.76
N ALA A 162 5.25 9.99 -12.86
CA ALA A 162 4.45 8.96 -13.51
C ALA A 162 5.27 7.67 -13.78
N PRO A 163 4.70 6.48 -13.54
CA PRO A 163 5.29 5.22 -14.00
C PRO A 163 5.52 5.24 -15.52
N ARG A 164 6.63 4.64 -15.98
CA ARG A 164 7.03 4.58 -17.39
C ARG A 164 7.51 3.19 -17.78
N GLY A 165 7.52 2.90 -19.08
CA GLY A 165 8.00 1.64 -19.65
C GLY A 165 7.29 0.42 -19.06
N VAL A 166 8.05 -0.65 -18.81
CA VAL A 166 7.54 -1.94 -18.32
C VAL A 166 6.63 -1.80 -17.10
N ILE A 167 6.98 -0.94 -16.12
CA ILE A 167 6.15 -0.78 -14.91
C ILE A 167 4.78 -0.21 -15.26
N ARG A 168 4.71 0.81 -16.14
CA ARG A 168 3.44 1.38 -16.60
C ARG A 168 2.58 0.34 -17.29
N ASP A 169 3.18 -0.45 -18.18
CA ASP A 169 2.47 -1.43 -18.99
C ASP A 169 1.92 -2.58 -18.11
N VAL A 170 2.67 -2.96 -17.08
CA VAL A 170 2.26 -3.96 -16.09
C VAL A 170 1.11 -3.44 -15.23
N ILE A 171 1.15 -2.19 -14.78
CA ILE A 171 0.03 -1.57 -14.04
C ILE A 171 -1.26 -1.65 -14.88
N LEU A 172 -1.18 -1.23 -16.15
CA LEU A 172 -2.33 -1.29 -17.06
C LEU A 172 -2.78 -2.72 -17.36
N HIS A 173 -1.87 -3.68 -17.38
CA HIS A 173 -2.20 -5.08 -17.59
C HIS A 173 -2.91 -5.67 -16.36
N VAL A 174 -2.37 -5.49 -15.15
CA VAL A 174 -2.98 -5.94 -13.89
C VAL A 174 -4.40 -5.40 -13.73
N ASN A 175 -4.61 -4.11 -13.98
CA ASN A 175 -5.95 -3.52 -13.91
C ASN A 175 -6.94 -4.13 -14.90
N ARG A 176 -6.47 -4.65 -16.05
CA ARG A 176 -7.31 -5.35 -17.04
C ARG A 176 -7.62 -6.80 -16.67
N LEU A 177 -6.79 -7.43 -15.83
CA LEU A 177 -7.00 -8.81 -15.36
C LEU A 177 -8.05 -8.91 -14.26
N ARG A 178 -8.49 -7.78 -13.69
CA ARG A 178 -9.47 -7.74 -12.61
C ARG A 178 -10.75 -8.49 -13.00
N SER A 179 -11.08 -9.50 -12.21
CA SER A 179 -12.25 -10.36 -12.36
C SER A 179 -12.57 -11.03 -11.02
N PRO A 180 -13.72 -11.69 -10.82
CA PRO A 180 -14.06 -12.31 -9.54
C PRO A 180 -13.06 -13.36 -9.03
N GLY A 181 -12.23 -13.94 -9.89
CA GLY A 181 -11.16 -14.88 -9.51
C GLY A 181 -9.81 -14.21 -9.22
N VAL A 182 -9.67 -12.91 -9.45
CA VAL A 182 -8.40 -12.19 -9.33
C VAL A 182 -8.54 -11.13 -8.25
N ALA A 183 -7.79 -11.29 -7.15
CA ALA A 183 -7.64 -10.24 -6.15
C ALA A 183 -6.29 -9.54 -6.30
N VAL A 184 -6.25 -8.24 -6.06
CA VAL A 184 -5.03 -7.43 -6.10
C VAL A 184 -4.73 -6.87 -4.71
N LEU A 185 -3.58 -7.23 -4.16
CA LEU A 185 -3.03 -6.70 -2.91
C LEU A 185 -1.87 -5.75 -3.20
N ALA A 186 -2.03 -4.47 -2.87
CA ALA A 186 -0.94 -3.50 -2.92
C ALA A 186 -0.10 -3.49 -1.64
N VAL A 187 1.21 -3.40 -1.81
CA VAL A 187 2.18 -3.30 -0.72
C VAL A 187 2.64 -1.86 -0.55
N ASP A 188 2.50 -1.36 0.67
CA ASP A 188 2.76 0.02 1.11
C ASP A 188 1.83 1.06 0.47
N VAL A 189 1.91 1.20 -0.86
CA VAL A 189 1.16 2.15 -1.68
C VAL A 189 0.87 1.47 -3.03
N PRO A 190 -0.38 1.49 -3.55
CA PRO A 190 -0.66 1.03 -4.91
C PRO A 190 0.28 1.69 -5.92
N SER A 191 0.99 0.89 -6.69
CA SER A 191 2.02 1.36 -7.59
C SER A 191 1.44 2.34 -8.60
N GLY A 192 2.07 3.51 -8.71
CA GLY A 192 1.60 4.62 -9.53
C GLY A 192 0.78 5.67 -8.78
N LEU A 193 0.35 5.40 -7.55
CA LEU A 193 -0.33 6.37 -6.70
C LEU A 193 0.67 7.27 -5.98
N ASP A 194 0.42 8.57 -5.95
CA ASP A 194 1.12 9.48 -5.04
C ASP A 194 0.48 9.38 -3.65
N CYS A 195 1.27 8.92 -2.68
CA CYS A 195 0.79 8.69 -1.32
C CYS A 195 0.55 9.97 -0.52
N ASP A 196 1.03 11.13 -0.96
CA ASP A 196 0.75 12.40 -0.30
C ASP A 196 -0.55 13.04 -0.81
N THR A 197 -0.84 12.88 -2.11
CA THR A 197 -2.00 13.52 -2.75
C THR A 197 -3.21 12.60 -2.90
N GLY A 198 -3.02 11.28 -2.93
CA GLY A 198 -4.08 10.30 -3.17
C GLY A 198 -4.48 10.17 -4.65
N GLU A 199 -3.71 10.76 -5.56
CA GLU A 199 -3.95 10.76 -7.00
C GLU A 199 -2.83 10.03 -7.75
N PRO A 200 -3.07 9.48 -8.95
CA PRO A 200 -2.00 8.92 -9.77
C PRO A 200 -0.90 9.95 -10.02
N ALA A 201 0.35 9.55 -9.79
CA ALA A 201 1.50 10.38 -10.10
C ALA A 201 1.53 10.68 -11.61
N GLY A 202 1.80 11.95 -11.96
CA GLY A 202 1.75 12.41 -13.36
C GLY A 202 0.43 13.06 -13.80
N GLY A 203 -0.55 13.21 -12.90
CA GLY A 203 -1.79 13.91 -13.19
C GLY A 203 -2.65 13.17 -14.22
N ALA A 204 -3.10 13.86 -15.27
CA ALA A 204 -4.05 13.33 -16.25
C ALA A 204 -3.53 12.12 -17.05
N GLU A 205 -2.21 11.97 -17.19
CA GLU A 205 -1.58 10.82 -17.85
C GLU A 205 -1.11 9.72 -16.88
N GLY A 206 -1.30 9.97 -15.58
CA GLY A 206 -0.92 9.05 -14.51
C GLY A 206 -1.76 7.77 -14.54
N VAL A 207 -1.11 6.65 -14.21
CA VAL A 207 -1.76 5.36 -14.01
C VAL A 207 -1.37 4.83 -12.65
N ALA A 208 -2.32 4.17 -11.98
CA ALA A 208 -2.09 3.51 -10.70
C ALA A 208 -2.78 2.16 -10.67
N ILE A 209 -2.26 1.24 -9.85
CA ILE A 209 -2.93 -0.02 -9.54
C ILE A 209 -4.27 0.26 -8.86
N GLU A 210 -5.32 -0.45 -9.31
CA GLU A 210 -6.59 -0.54 -8.61
C GLU A 210 -6.58 -1.79 -7.73
N ALA A 211 -6.21 -1.62 -6.45
CA ALA A 211 -6.13 -2.72 -5.50
C ALA A 211 -7.47 -3.01 -4.83
N ASP A 212 -7.73 -4.28 -4.54
CA ASP A 212 -8.85 -4.68 -3.69
C ASP A 212 -8.50 -4.49 -2.20
N ALA A 213 -7.20 -4.55 -1.87
CA ALA A 213 -6.69 -4.22 -0.56
C ALA A 213 -5.28 -3.62 -0.62
N THR A 214 -4.93 -2.79 0.36
CA THR A 214 -3.59 -2.25 0.56
C THR A 214 -3.12 -2.53 1.98
N VAL A 215 -1.96 -3.13 2.15
CA VAL A 215 -1.27 -3.16 3.45
C VAL A 215 -0.22 -2.06 3.45
N THR A 216 -0.38 -1.11 4.36
CA THR A 216 0.47 0.06 4.46
C THR A 216 1.25 0.05 5.77
N PHE A 217 2.50 0.52 5.75
CA PHE A 217 3.39 0.40 6.91
C PHE A 217 3.43 1.66 7.77
N VAL A 218 3.66 1.46 9.08
CA VAL A 218 3.84 2.50 10.13
C VAL A 218 2.57 3.28 10.44
N ALA A 219 1.98 3.94 9.45
CA ALA A 219 0.82 4.80 9.58
C ALA A 219 0.07 4.89 8.25
N LEU A 220 -1.13 5.49 8.27
CA LEU A 220 -1.79 5.88 7.04
C LEU A 220 -0.98 6.94 6.31
N LYS A 221 -0.98 6.87 4.98
CA LYS A 221 -0.40 7.90 4.13
C LYS A 221 -1.40 9.03 3.95
N ARG A 222 -0.95 10.28 3.94
CA ARG A 222 -1.84 11.47 3.85
C ARG A 222 -2.87 11.38 2.73
N GLY A 223 -2.44 10.96 1.53
CA GLY A 223 -3.29 10.83 0.36
C GLY A 223 -4.41 9.79 0.51
N PHE A 224 -4.27 8.82 1.41
CA PHE A 224 -5.28 7.77 1.61
C PHE A 224 -6.53 8.26 2.34
N LEU A 225 -6.46 9.44 2.97
CA LEU A 225 -7.61 10.08 3.59
C LEU A 225 -8.59 10.66 2.56
N ARG A 226 -8.22 10.74 1.28
CA ARG A 226 -9.10 11.26 0.23
C ARG A 226 -10.10 10.19 -0.20
N LEU A 227 -11.35 10.59 -0.38
CA LEU A 227 -12.40 9.67 -0.81
C LEU A 227 -12.05 9.07 -2.19
N GLU A 228 -11.47 9.87 -3.06
CA GLU A 228 -11.07 9.48 -4.42
C GLU A 228 -9.94 8.44 -4.42
N ALA A 229 -9.13 8.39 -3.35
CA ALA A 229 -8.05 7.42 -3.21
C ALA A 229 -8.56 5.99 -2.95
N GLN A 230 -9.80 5.82 -2.48
CA GLN A 230 -10.38 4.51 -2.18
C GLN A 230 -10.42 3.60 -3.41
N ARG A 231 -10.65 4.15 -4.60
CA ARG A 231 -10.69 3.36 -5.85
C ARG A 231 -9.35 2.68 -6.17
N TRP A 232 -8.25 3.23 -5.66
CA TRP A 232 -6.90 2.71 -5.88
C TRP A 232 -6.45 1.81 -4.74
N THR A 233 -6.82 2.16 -3.51
CA THR A 233 -6.31 1.53 -2.29
C THR A 233 -7.14 0.33 -1.84
N GLY A 234 -8.42 0.28 -2.16
CA GLY A 234 -9.32 -0.74 -1.65
C GLY A 234 -9.42 -0.70 -0.12
N GLU A 235 -9.52 -1.87 0.51
CA GLU A 235 -9.47 -1.98 1.97
C GLU A 235 -8.04 -1.77 2.49
N ILE A 236 -7.84 -0.76 3.35
CA ILE A 236 -6.52 -0.43 3.90
C ILE A 236 -6.32 -1.10 5.26
N THR A 237 -5.19 -1.78 5.42
CA THR A 237 -4.69 -2.26 6.71
C THR A 237 -3.37 -1.58 7.05
N VAL A 238 -3.23 -1.02 8.25
CA VAL A 238 -1.95 -0.47 8.74
C VAL A 238 -1.19 -1.55 9.50
N ALA A 239 -0.05 -1.97 8.98
CA ALA A 239 0.83 -2.93 9.62
C ALA A 239 1.99 -2.23 10.35
N GLY A 240 2.21 -2.61 11.61
CA GLY A 240 3.36 -2.17 12.38
C GLY A 240 4.62 -2.92 11.94
N ILE A 241 5.71 -2.19 11.69
CA ILE A 241 7.00 -2.76 11.28
C ILE A 241 8.01 -2.85 12.43
N GLY A 242 7.59 -2.54 13.66
CA GLY A 242 8.48 -2.45 14.82
C GLY A 242 9.24 -1.12 14.93
N ALA A 243 8.82 -0.09 14.19
CA ALA A 243 9.31 1.27 14.39
C ALA A 243 8.92 1.79 15.79
N PRO A 244 9.83 2.47 16.52
CA PRO A 244 9.53 3.09 17.80
C PRO A 244 8.34 4.04 17.71
N ARG A 245 7.42 3.94 18.68
CA ARG A 245 6.20 4.77 18.73
C ARG A 245 6.53 6.25 18.76
N GLU A 246 7.59 6.62 19.48
CA GLU A 246 8.07 7.98 19.65
C GLU A 246 8.37 8.65 18.30
N LEU A 247 8.89 7.90 17.31
CA LEU A 247 9.14 8.45 15.97
C LEU A 247 7.84 8.72 15.21
N VAL A 248 6.82 7.88 15.40
CA VAL A 248 5.52 8.05 14.76
C VAL A 248 4.78 9.26 15.36
N GLU A 249 4.88 9.45 16.67
CA GLU A 249 4.31 10.62 17.36
C GLU A 249 5.08 11.92 17.06
N GLU A 250 6.41 11.84 16.92
CA GLU A 250 7.28 12.99 16.61
C GLU A 250 7.05 13.50 15.19
N LEU A 251 6.86 12.60 14.22
CA LEU A 251 6.83 12.93 12.79
C LEU A 251 5.41 12.90 12.20
N GLY A 252 4.44 12.33 12.91
CA GLY A 252 3.08 12.12 12.46
C GLY A 252 2.12 13.23 12.85
N GLU A 253 1.03 13.29 12.09
CA GLU A 253 -0.13 14.12 12.40
C GLU A 253 -1.25 13.21 12.93
N PHE A 254 -1.76 13.49 14.13
CA PHE A 254 -2.89 12.73 14.67
C PHE A 254 -4.19 13.24 14.06
N VAL A 255 -4.92 12.36 13.39
CA VAL A 255 -6.22 12.67 12.79
C VAL A 255 -7.30 11.94 13.59
N ALA A 256 -8.30 12.66 14.09
CA ALA A 256 -9.36 12.08 14.94
C ALA A 256 -10.33 11.15 14.20
N ASP A 257 -10.45 11.32 12.88
CA ASP A 257 -11.25 10.45 12.01
C ASP A 257 -10.47 10.15 10.72
N THR A 258 -9.96 8.92 10.64
CA THR A 258 -9.16 8.44 9.52
C THR A 258 -9.99 7.81 8.41
N ARG A 259 -11.33 7.85 8.49
CA ARG A 259 -12.19 7.38 7.40
C ARG A 259 -11.96 8.26 6.17
N PRO A 260 -11.81 7.70 4.96
CA PRO A 260 -11.57 8.53 3.79
C PRO A 260 -12.74 9.49 3.55
N GLY A 261 -12.44 10.76 3.27
CA GLY A 261 -13.39 11.85 3.11
C GLY A 261 -13.78 12.57 4.40
N ALA A 262 -13.48 12.04 5.60
CA ALA A 262 -13.90 12.65 6.87
C ALA A 262 -13.20 14.00 7.17
N ALA A 263 -11.92 14.13 6.82
CA ALA A 263 -11.16 15.36 7.05
C ALA A 263 -11.64 16.56 6.21
N CYS A 264 -12.23 16.32 5.02
CA CYS A 264 -12.80 17.38 4.18
C CYS A 264 -14.04 18.03 4.81
N ALA A 265 -14.81 17.29 5.62
CA ALA A 265 -16.02 17.82 6.25
C ALA A 265 -15.71 18.92 7.29
N SER A 266 -14.59 18.78 8.01
CA SER A 266 -14.20 19.74 9.07
C SER A 266 -13.68 21.09 8.56
N GLN A 267 -13.29 21.20 7.29
CA GLN A 267 -12.79 22.45 6.70
C GLN A 267 -13.87 23.25 5.96
N ALA A 268 -14.96 22.59 5.52
CA ALA A 268 -16.07 23.26 4.84
C ALA A 268 -16.98 24.06 5.81
N GLU A 269 -17.00 23.71 7.09
CA GLU A 269 -17.80 24.42 8.11
C GLU A 269 -17.15 25.71 8.63
N GLN A 270 -15.91 26.02 8.24
CA GLN A 270 -15.20 27.24 8.68
C GLN A 270 -15.20 28.38 7.64
N SER A 271 -15.93 28.21 6.53
CA SER A 271 -16.05 29.23 5.48
C SER A 271 -17.50 29.55 5.16
N GLU A 272 -18.25 30.06 6.13
CA GLU A 272 -19.44 30.86 5.84
C GLU A 272 -19.06 32.36 5.90
N PRO A 273 -19.40 33.18 4.89
CA PRO A 273 -19.11 34.60 4.91
C PRO A 273 -20.01 35.30 5.94
N SER A 274 -19.39 36.06 6.85
CA SER A 274 -20.10 36.86 7.85
C SER A 274 -21.12 37.79 7.19
N GLU A 275 -22.39 37.65 7.56
CA GLU A 275 -23.45 38.57 7.18
C GLU A 275 -23.09 40.00 7.62
N THR A 276 -22.99 40.91 6.65
CA THR A 276 -22.91 42.36 6.87
C THR A 276 -24.16 42.84 7.62
N PRO A 277 -24.05 43.63 8.70
CA PRO A 277 -25.22 44.14 9.41
C PRO A 277 -25.91 45.26 8.61
N PRO A 278 -27.22 45.48 8.81
CA PRO A 278 -27.98 46.47 8.05
C PRO A 278 -27.59 47.91 8.45
N ALA A 279 -27.53 48.79 7.45
CA ALA A 279 -27.27 50.21 7.63
C ALA A 279 -28.45 50.89 8.35
N GLU A 280 -28.21 51.43 9.54
CA GLU A 280 -29.16 52.30 10.23
C GLU A 280 -29.21 53.69 9.56
N HIS A 281 -30.43 54.10 9.22
CA HIS A 281 -30.78 55.48 8.90
C HIS A 281 -30.87 56.32 10.19
N GLY A 282 -30.10 57.41 10.25
CA GLY A 282 -30.27 58.49 11.24
C GLY A 282 -30.11 59.86 10.57
N ARG A 283 -31.16 60.68 10.64
CA ARG A 283 -31.25 62.04 10.08
C ARG A 283 -30.65 63.11 11.01
N ALA A 284 -30.06 64.12 10.36
CA ALA A 284 -30.11 65.58 10.59
C ALA A 284 -29.54 66.24 11.86
N GLU A 285 -28.70 67.27 11.64
CA GLU A 285 -28.63 68.59 12.30
C GLU A 285 -27.56 69.41 11.51
N ASP A 286 -27.91 70.38 10.66
CA ASP A 286 -28.11 71.82 10.91
C ASP A 286 -27.15 72.48 11.92
N ARG A 287 -26.21 73.31 11.43
CA ARG A 287 -25.74 74.62 11.96
C ARG A 287 -24.48 75.15 11.24
N GLY A 288 -24.54 76.41 10.78
CA GLY A 288 -23.48 77.45 10.57
C GLY A 288 -22.17 77.07 9.85
N GLU A 289 -21.63 77.82 8.91
CA GLU A 289 -21.62 79.26 8.59
C GLU A 289 -21.58 79.48 7.07
#